data_AF-A0A520N0W9-F1
#
_entry.id   AF-A0A520N0W9-F1
#
_cell.length_a   1.000
_cell.length_b   1.000
_cell.length_c   1.000
_cell.angle_alpha   90.00
_cell.angle_beta   90.00
_cell.angle_gamma   90.00
#
_symmetry.space_group_name_H-M   'P 1'
#
loop_
_entity.id
_entity.type
_entity.pdbx_description
1 polymer ?
#
loop_
_entity_poly.entity_id
_entity_poly.type
_entity_poly.pdbx_seq_one_letter_code
_entity_poly.pdbx_strand_id
1 'polypeptide(L)'
;MFVKENTFIISLIVSILFLIIFYVLSYLQLIQSTESLGFIGEASRWCERISAGPFREPINTLSNLGFMVVGLYILFKLSNETSFNDFSGLNKITILYGVAVIYLGPGSMLMHGTNTEWGGWADNLSMVMYIVIPWLYNIYKMSNWSIDTFVKIYLSIIAGYAVMRWFFGEGMGIGLNLFGVSIGLWVISEFLYKFWSPKMRIISGFVGFIVLIVFGIFPKEVFENIDEYWWIVFFWLPGLLAKNKPNGIRSYKWYFAGMFAYLSAFAIWLTGVPDSEVCNPDTIFQAHSAWHLLTALSTIFFFYHYRSERLIQN
;
A
#
# COMPACT_ATOMS: atom_id res chain seq x y z
N MET A 1 -10.31 10.02 25.51
CA MET A 1 -8.96 9.46 25.67
C MET A 1 -8.92 8.13 24.92
N PHE A 2 -8.04 7.97 23.92
CA PHE A 2 -7.94 6.72 23.15
C PHE A 2 -7.28 5.64 24.01
N VAL A 3 -7.98 4.52 24.22
CA VAL A 3 -7.46 3.33 24.91
C VAL A 3 -7.03 2.34 23.83
N LYS A 4 -5.72 2.09 23.72
CA LYS A 4 -5.16 1.30 22.61
C LYS A 4 -5.72 -0.11 22.56
N GLU A 5 -6.08 -0.70 23.70
CA GLU A 5 -6.65 -2.04 23.82
C GLU A 5 -7.97 -2.17 23.05
N ASN A 6 -8.71 -1.06 22.90
CA ASN A 6 -9.96 -1.02 22.13
C ASN A 6 -9.74 -0.90 20.61
N THR A 7 -8.49 -0.84 20.12
CA THR A 7 -8.19 -0.60 18.69
C THR A 7 -8.92 -1.57 17.76
N PHE A 8 -8.91 -2.87 18.07
CA PHE A 8 -9.59 -3.86 17.25
C PHE A 8 -11.11 -3.60 17.18
N ILE A 9 -11.75 -3.42 18.33
CA ILE A 9 -13.20 -3.20 18.42
C ILE A 9 -13.60 -1.91 17.70
N ILE A 10 -12.85 -0.83 17.92
CA ILE A 10 -13.08 0.46 17.24
C ILE A 10 -12.95 0.27 15.72
N SER A 11 -11.89 -0.39 15.26
CA SER A 11 -11.65 -0.60 13.83
C SER A 11 -12.73 -1.48 13.19
N LEU A 12 -13.23 -2.50 13.92
CA LEU A 12 -14.34 -3.35 13.49
C LEU A 12 -15.63 -2.55 13.34
N ILE A 13 -16.00 -1.76 14.36
CA ILE A 13 -17.20 -0.93 14.33
C ILE A 13 -17.13 0.09 13.18
N VAL A 14 -16.00 0.78 13.03
CA VAL A 14 -15.79 1.75 11.94
C VAL A 14 -15.89 1.07 10.57
N SER A 15 -15.32 -0.13 10.42
CA SER A 15 -15.40 -0.92 9.18
C SER A 15 -16.85 -1.28 8.84
N ILE A 16 -17.63 -1.74 9.81
CA ILE A 16 -19.06 -2.08 9.62
C ILE A 16 -19.87 -0.84 9.27
N LEU A 17 -19.67 0.27 10.00
CA LEU A 17 -20.35 1.53 9.73
C LEU A 17 -20.02 2.06 8.34
N PHE A 18 -18.75 1.99 7.92
CA PHE A 18 -18.34 2.34 6.56
C PHE A 18 -19.12 1.52 5.53
N LEU A 19 -19.15 0.19 5.66
CA LEU A 19 -19.84 -0.68 4.69
C LEU A 19 -21.34 -0.36 4.60
N ILE A 20 -22.00 -0.12 5.74
CA ILE A 20 -23.42 0.24 5.78
C ILE A 20 -23.65 1.58 5.08
N ILE A 21 -22.90 2.62 5.46
CA ILE A 21 -23.04 3.97 4.90
C ILE A 21 -22.72 3.94 3.40
N PHE A 22 -21.61 3.32 3.02
CA PHE A 22 -21.18 3.18 1.64
C PHE A 22 -22.22 2.48 0.79
N TYR A 23 -22.78 1.35 1.26
CA TYR A 23 -23.84 0.64 0.56
C TYR A 23 -25.12 1.48 0.43
N VAL A 24 -25.58 2.13 1.51
CA VAL A 24 -26.81 2.94 1.47
C VAL A 24 -26.66 4.10 0.49
N LEU A 25 -25.55 4.84 0.55
CA LEU A 25 -25.29 5.95 -0.37
C LEU A 25 -25.16 5.47 -1.83
N SER A 26 -24.51 4.33 -2.03
CA SER A 26 -24.34 3.68 -3.34
C SER A 26 -25.66 3.18 -3.92
N TYR A 27 -26.49 2.53 -3.10
CA TYR A 27 -27.82 2.04 -3.47
C TYR A 27 -28.75 3.19 -3.88
N LEU A 28 -28.69 4.30 -3.14
CA LEU A 28 -29.41 5.54 -3.47
C LEU A 28 -28.77 6.34 -4.62
N GLN A 29 -27.67 5.85 -5.21
CA GLN A 29 -26.90 6.48 -6.28
C GLN A 29 -26.38 7.90 -5.95
N LEU A 30 -26.24 8.25 -4.66
CA LEU A 30 -25.89 9.59 -4.20
C LEU A 30 -24.40 9.94 -4.34
N ILE A 31 -23.55 8.93 -4.47
CA ILE A 31 -22.08 9.08 -4.51
C ILE A 31 -21.48 8.57 -5.81
N GLN A 32 -22.32 8.23 -6.79
CA GLN A 32 -21.90 7.66 -8.06
C GLN A 32 -21.42 8.75 -9.01
N SER A 33 -20.44 8.43 -9.87
CA SER A 33 -20.05 9.32 -10.94
C SER A 33 -21.21 9.53 -11.91
N THR A 34 -21.44 10.77 -12.30
CA THR A 34 -22.43 11.12 -13.34
C THR A 34 -21.96 10.69 -14.72
N GLU A 35 -20.65 10.67 -14.95
CA GLU A 35 -20.07 10.25 -16.23
C GLU A 35 -20.20 8.74 -16.44
N SER A 36 -20.06 7.95 -15.37
CA SER A 36 -20.18 6.48 -15.45
C SER A 36 -21.57 6.00 -15.85
N LEU A 37 -22.61 6.85 -15.76
CA LEU A 37 -23.96 6.54 -16.24
C LEU A 37 -24.00 6.28 -17.74
N GLY A 38 -23.20 7.00 -18.53
CA GLY A 38 -23.14 6.84 -19.98
C GLY A 38 -22.42 5.56 -20.42
N PHE A 39 -21.64 4.96 -19.53
CA PHE A 39 -20.82 3.76 -19.79
C PHE A 39 -21.41 2.50 -19.16
N ILE A 40 -22.64 2.57 -18.61
CA ILE A 40 -23.33 1.39 -18.07
C ILE A 40 -23.44 0.32 -19.17
N GLY A 41 -23.03 -0.90 -18.83
CA GLY A 41 -23.00 -2.01 -19.76
C GLY A 41 -21.72 -2.09 -20.59
N GLU A 42 -20.78 -1.15 -20.47
CA GLU A 42 -19.46 -1.25 -21.09
C GLU A 42 -18.44 -1.87 -20.13
N ALA A 43 -17.29 -2.31 -20.67
CA ALA A 43 -16.17 -2.77 -19.84
C ALA A 43 -15.48 -1.56 -19.19
N SER A 44 -15.27 -1.61 -17.87
CA SER A 44 -14.48 -0.59 -17.18
C SER A 44 -13.01 -0.66 -17.57
N ARG A 45 -12.21 0.35 -17.19
CA ARG A 45 -10.74 0.30 -17.34
C ARG A 45 -10.07 -0.90 -16.65
N TRP A 46 -10.79 -1.57 -15.76
CA TRP A 46 -10.36 -2.77 -15.04
C TRP A 46 -11.08 -4.04 -15.54
N CYS A 47 -11.53 -4.02 -16.80
CA CYS A 47 -12.25 -5.07 -17.51
C CYS A 47 -13.68 -5.34 -17.02
N GLU A 48 -13.97 -5.23 -15.72
CA GLU A 48 -15.29 -5.54 -15.17
C GLU A 48 -16.41 -4.68 -15.79
N ARG A 49 -17.54 -5.29 -16.13
CA ARG A 49 -18.68 -4.56 -16.72
C ARG A 49 -19.26 -3.54 -15.73
N ILE A 50 -19.44 -2.32 -16.20
CA ILE A 50 -20.05 -1.23 -15.42
C ILE A 50 -21.53 -1.52 -15.20
N SER A 51 -21.93 -1.61 -13.94
CA SER A 51 -23.29 -1.93 -13.52
C SER A 51 -24.13 -0.69 -13.16
N ALA A 52 -25.43 -0.76 -13.46
CA ALA A 52 -26.44 0.18 -12.99
C ALA A 52 -26.81 -0.01 -11.51
N GLY A 53 -26.33 -1.09 -10.88
CA GLY A 53 -26.61 -1.41 -9.49
C GLY A 53 -25.90 -0.49 -8.48
N PRO A 54 -25.85 -0.90 -7.20
CA PRO A 54 -25.23 -0.11 -6.15
C PRO A 54 -23.76 0.21 -6.45
N PHE A 55 -23.01 -0.74 -7.02
CA PHE A 55 -21.59 -0.57 -7.32
C PHE A 55 -21.36 -0.59 -8.83
N ARG A 56 -20.53 0.33 -9.34
CA ARG A 56 -20.17 0.35 -10.76
C ARG A 56 -19.37 -0.88 -11.16
N GLU A 57 -18.43 -1.32 -10.34
CA GLU A 57 -17.69 -2.57 -10.52
C GLU A 57 -17.91 -3.48 -9.31
N PRO A 58 -18.99 -4.28 -9.27
CA PRO A 58 -19.39 -5.05 -8.08
C PRO A 58 -18.32 -5.99 -7.51
N ILE A 59 -17.67 -6.80 -8.34
CA ILE A 59 -16.70 -7.81 -7.92
C ILE A 59 -15.39 -7.14 -7.48
N ASN A 60 -14.90 -6.14 -8.23
CA ASN A 60 -13.74 -5.34 -7.86
C ASN A 60 -14.00 -4.52 -6.58
N THR A 61 -15.22 -4.04 -6.37
CA THR A 61 -15.61 -3.38 -5.12
C THR A 61 -15.60 -4.38 -3.95
N LEU A 62 -16.23 -5.55 -4.10
CA LEU A 62 -16.38 -6.50 -2.99
C LEU A 62 -15.09 -7.25 -2.63
N SER A 63 -14.21 -7.50 -3.60
CA SER A 63 -12.91 -8.16 -3.34
C SER A 63 -12.01 -7.37 -2.39
N ASN A 64 -12.21 -6.05 -2.29
CA ASN A 64 -11.54 -5.20 -1.31
C ASN A 64 -11.88 -5.48 0.15
N LEU A 65 -12.93 -6.28 0.43
CA LEU A 65 -13.17 -6.83 1.76
C LEU A 65 -11.97 -7.66 2.25
N GLY A 66 -11.16 -8.22 1.34
CA GLY A 66 -9.92 -8.91 1.66
C GLY A 66 -8.99 -8.05 2.52
N PHE A 67 -8.73 -6.81 2.13
CA PHE A 67 -7.90 -5.87 2.90
C PHE A 67 -8.47 -5.60 4.29
N MET A 68 -9.79 -5.38 4.39
CA MET A 68 -10.46 -5.11 5.66
C MET A 68 -10.35 -6.31 6.61
N VAL A 69 -10.64 -7.52 6.12
CA VAL A 69 -10.51 -8.76 6.91
C VAL A 69 -9.07 -8.96 7.37
N VAL A 70 -8.10 -8.78 6.48
CA VAL A 70 -6.68 -8.91 6.79
C VAL A 70 -6.23 -7.90 7.86
N GLY A 71 -6.59 -6.62 7.70
CA GLY A 71 -6.22 -5.58 8.66
C GLY A 71 -6.88 -5.78 10.03
N LEU A 72 -8.15 -6.21 10.06
CA LEU A 72 -8.84 -6.59 11.29
C LEU A 72 -8.20 -7.81 11.95
N TYR A 73 -7.78 -8.82 11.18
CA TYR A 73 -7.03 -9.97 11.68
C TYR A 73 -5.70 -9.55 12.33
N ILE A 74 -4.97 -8.65 11.69
CA ILE A 74 -3.70 -8.12 12.22
C ILE A 74 -3.93 -7.43 13.56
N LEU A 75 -4.92 -6.53 13.65
CA LEU A 75 -5.24 -5.81 14.88
C LEU A 75 -5.76 -6.75 15.97
N PHE A 76 -6.60 -7.73 15.62
CA PHE A 76 -7.05 -8.76 16.54
C PHE A 76 -5.87 -9.52 17.14
N LYS A 77 -4.92 -9.96 16.31
CA LYS A 77 -3.74 -10.70 16.78
C LYS A 77 -2.87 -9.84 17.70
N LEU A 78 -2.64 -8.58 17.33
CA LEU A 78 -1.88 -7.61 18.13
C LEU A 78 -2.56 -7.28 19.47
N SER A 79 -3.89 -7.24 19.52
CA SER A 79 -4.66 -7.01 20.75
C SER A 79 -4.58 -8.18 21.73
N ASN A 80 -4.34 -9.40 21.24
CA ASN A 80 -4.40 -10.64 22.03
C ASN A 80 -3.03 -11.26 22.31
N GLU A 81 -1.95 -10.50 22.19
CA GLU A 81 -0.60 -10.99 22.50
C GLU A 81 0.19 -10.01 23.37
N THR A 82 1.14 -10.55 24.12
CA THR A 82 2.16 -9.76 24.79
C THR A 82 3.22 -9.34 23.77
N SER A 83 3.67 -8.09 23.85
CA SER A 83 4.71 -7.56 22.97
C SER A 83 6.06 -8.22 23.29
N PHE A 84 6.74 -8.72 22.26
CA PHE A 84 8.08 -9.30 22.31
C PHE A 84 9.08 -8.60 21.35
N ASN A 85 8.59 -7.72 20.47
CA ASN A 85 9.32 -6.80 19.59
C ASN A 85 8.39 -5.66 19.11
N ASP A 86 8.94 -4.67 18.41
CA ASP A 86 8.19 -3.48 17.96
C ASP A 86 7.02 -3.78 17.01
N PHE A 87 7.02 -4.94 16.35
CA PHE A 87 5.93 -5.36 15.48
C PHE A 87 5.04 -6.42 16.12
N SER A 88 5.07 -6.56 17.45
CA SER A 88 4.18 -7.41 18.25
C SER A 88 3.56 -6.63 19.39
N GLY A 89 2.31 -6.92 19.71
CA GLY A 89 1.48 -6.12 20.60
C GLY A 89 1.11 -4.74 20.03
N LEU A 90 0.15 -4.09 20.67
CA LEU A 90 -0.33 -2.77 20.24
C LEU A 90 0.63 -1.64 20.63
N ASN A 91 1.07 -0.91 19.60
CA ASN A 91 1.78 0.37 19.70
C ASN A 91 1.43 1.26 18.49
N LYS A 92 1.94 2.50 18.44
CA LYS A 92 1.59 3.46 17.37
C LYS A 92 1.89 2.93 15.96
N ILE A 93 2.97 2.18 15.77
CA ILE A 93 3.39 1.66 14.45
C ILE A 93 2.50 0.48 14.04
N THR A 94 2.25 -0.46 14.94
CA THR A 94 1.44 -1.65 14.62
C THR A 94 -0.04 -1.31 14.42
N ILE A 95 -0.56 -0.33 15.20
CA ILE A 95 -1.89 0.24 14.98
C ILE A 95 -1.95 0.92 13.61
N LEU A 96 -0.95 1.75 13.29
CA LEU A 96 -0.89 2.43 12.00
C LEU A 96 -0.87 1.44 10.83
N TYR A 97 -0.05 0.38 10.92
CA TYR A 97 0.01 -0.67 9.91
C TYR A 97 -1.33 -1.36 9.73
N GLY A 98 -1.95 -1.83 10.82
CA GLY A 98 -3.25 -2.50 10.75
C GLY A 98 -4.36 -1.60 10.18
N VAL A 99 -4.42 -0.34 10.60
CA VAL A 99 -5.41 0.63 10.10
C VAL A 99 -5.15 0.99 8.63
N ALA A 100 -3.89 1.16 8.21
CA ALA A 100 -3.56 1.41 6.81
C ALA A 100 -3.96 0.22 5.92
N VAL A 101 -3.75 -1.02 6.39
CA VAL A 101 -4.20 -2.22 5.68
C VAL A 101 -5.73 -2.28 5.62
N ILE A 102 -6.46 -1.95 6.69
CA ILE A 102 -7.92 -1.83 6.62
C ILE A 102 -8.31 -0.80 5.56
N TYR A 103 -7.67 0.38 5.56
CA TYR A 103 -8.04 1.52 4.71
C TYR A 103 -7.81 1.29 3.21
N LEU A 104 -6.90 0.39 2.82
CA LEU A 104 -6.80 -0.08 1.42
C LEU A 104 -8.16 -0.56 0.89
N GLY A 105 -8.96 -1.22 1.74
CA GLY A 105 -10.30 -1.68 1.39
C GLY A 105 -11.25 -0.53 1.03
N PRO A 106 -11.62 0.34 1.99
CA PRO A 106 -12.43 1.53 1.73
C PRO A 106 -11.91 2.43 0.62
N GLY A 107 -10.60 2.69 0.56
CA GLY A 107 -10.00 3.53 -0.49
C GLY A 107 -10.31 3.01 -1.89
N SER A 108 -10.00 1.73 -2.14
CA SER A 108 -10.24 1.08 -3.43
C SER A 108 -11.73 0.82 -3.71
N MET A 109 -12.53 0.48 -2.68
CA MET A 109 -13.99 0.37 -2.80
C MET A 109 -14.63 1.66 -3.30
N LEU A 110 -14.18 2.82 -2.81
CA LEU A 110 -14.72 4.10 -3.24
C LEU A 110 -14.42 4.33 -4.72
N MET A 111 -13.25 3.95 -5.22
CA MET A 111 -12.94 4.04 -6.65
C MET A 111 -13.80 3.10 -7.51
N HIS A 112 -13.78 1.80 -7.23
CA HIS A 112 -14.51 0.80 -8.05
C HIS A 112 -16.03 0.91 -7.92
N GLY A 113 -16.50 1.23 -6.72
CA GLY A 113 -17.93 1.29 -6.46
C GLY A 113 -18.57 2.55 -7.04
N THR A 114 -17.83 3.65 -7.15
CA THR A 114 -18.36 4.95 -7.60
C THR A 114 -17.93 5.38 -9.01
N ASN A 115 -16.75 4.92 -9.46
CA ASN A 115 -16.02 5.44 -10.63
C ASN A 115 -15.88 6.98 -10.64
N THR A 116 -15.71 7.59 -9.47
CA THR A 116 -15.48 9.04 -9.34
C THR A 116 -13.99 9.37 -9.22
N GLU A 117 -13.63 10.60 -9.59
CA GLU A 117 -12.25 11.11 -9.42
C GLU A 117 -11.83 11.15 -7.93
N TRP A 118 -12.72 11.57 -7.04
CA TRP A 118 -12.45 11.60 -5.59
C TRP A 118 -12.33 10.18 -5.00
N GLY A 119 -13.04 9.19 -5.56
CA GLY A 119 -12.84 7.79 -5.26
C GLY A 119 -11.45 7.31 -5.69
N GLY A 120 -11.01 7.69 -6.90
CA GLY A 120 -9.64 7.43 -7.37
C GLY A 120 -8.56 8.11 -6.51
N TRP A 121 -8.82 9.32 -6.01
CA TRP A 121 -7.96 9.99 -5.04
C TRP A 121 -7.86 9.19 -3.73
N ALA A 122 -8.98 8.68 -3.20
CA ALA A 122 -9.00 7.91 -1.97
C ALA A 122 -8.26 6.57 -2.10
N ASP A 123 -8.41 5.90 -3.24
CA ASP A 123 -7.66 4.68 -3.58
C ASP A 123 -6.15 4.92 -3.56
N ASN A 124 -5.68 5.92 -4.33
CA ASN A 124 -4.27 6.31 -4.37
C ASN A 124 -3.70 6.69 -2.99
N LEU A 125 -4.45 7.47 -2.22
CA LEU A 125 -4.06 7.86 -0.87
C LEU A 125 -3.90 6.63 0.03
N SER A 126 -4.82 5.67 -0.03
CA SER A 126 -4.75 4.45 0.77
C SER A 126 -3.50 3.61 0.46
N MET A 127 -3.14 3.50 -0.83
CA MET A 127 -1.92 2.80 -1.27
C MET A 127 -0.66 3.47 -0.73
N VAL A 128 -0.59 4.81 -0.81
CA VAL A 128 0.54 5.60 -0.27
C VAL A 128 0.64 5.49 1.24
N MET A 129 -0.49 5.56 1.95
CA MET A 129 -0.56 5.35 3.40
C MET A 129 0.04 4.00 3.81
N TYR A 130 -0.21 2.94 3.05
CA TYR A 130 0.38 1.64 3.32
C TYR A 130 1.89 1.58 2.99
N ILE A 131 2.28 1.88 1.75
CA ILE A 131 3.65 1.63 1.26
C ILE A 131 4.71 2.52 1.93
N VAL A 132 4.32 3.66 2.51
CA VAL A 132 5.25 4.51 3.26
C VAL A 132 5.72 3.85 4.57
N ILE A 133 4.88 3.02 5.19
CA ILE A 133 5.17 2.40 6.49
C ILE A 133 6.41 1.49 6.42
N PRO A 134 6.51 0.51 5.50
CA PRO A 134 7.67 -0.38 5.37
C PRO A 134 9.03 0.30 5.36
N TRP A 135 9.23 1.28 4.47
CA TRP A 135 10.53 1.92 4.29
C TRP A 135 10.84 2.90 5.41
N LEU A 136 9.84 3.61 5.92
CA LEU A 136 10.01 4.52 7.05
C LEU A 136 10.31 3.73 8.34
N TYR A 137 9.72 2.55 8.50
CA TYR A 137 9.98 1.67 9.64
C TYR A 137 11.42 1.15 9.61
N ASN A 138 11.94 0.76 8.45
CA ASN A 138 13.33 0.37 8.30
C ASN A 138 14.30 1.51 8.64
N ILE A 139 14.00 2.74 8.22
CA ILE A 139 14.79 3.93 8.60
C ILE A 139 14.71 4.18 10.10
N TYR A 140 13.52 4.08 10.71
CA TYR A 140 13.33 4.19 12.15
C TYR A 140 14.24 3.21 12.91
N LYS A 141 14.29 1.94 12.47
CA LYS A 141 15.14 0.91 13.07
C LYS A 141 16.65 1.10 12.86
N MET A 142 17.04 1.93 11.90
CA MET A 142 18.45 2.25 11.59
C MET A 142 18.81 3.70 11.91
N SER A 143 18.01 4.40 12.71
CA SER A 143 18.24 5.81 13.08
C SER A 143 18.14 5.99 14.60
N ASN A 144 18.23 7.23 15.07
CA ASN A 144 17.99 7.60 16.48
C ASN A 144 16.57 8.17 16.68
N TRP A 145 15.64 7.89 15.76
CA TRP A 145 14.31 8.46 15.81
C TRP A 145 13.51 7.91 16.98
N SER A 146 12.74 8.80 17.63
CA SER A 146 11.66 8.38 18.50
C SER A 146 10.46 7.94 17.68
N ILE A 147 9.54 7.18 18.29
CA ILE A 147 8.26 6.81 17.65
C ILE A 147 7.47 8.07 17.25
N ASP A 148 7.55 9.15 18.04
CA ASP A 148 6.88 10.41 17.70
C ASP A 148 7.48 11.07 16.46
N THR A 149 8.80 10.95 16.26
CA THR A 149 9.47 11.43 15.04
C THR A 149 8.98 10.64 13.83
N PHE A 150 8.92 9.31 13.94
CA PHE A 150 8.36 8.43 12.91
C PHE A 150 6.93 8.85 12.55
N VAL A 151 6.04 9.01 13.55
CA VAL A 151 4.63 9.36 13.32
C VAL A 151 4.50 10.75 12.69
N LYS A 152 5.26 11.76 13.15
CA LYS A 152 5.22 13.10 12.56
C LYS A 152 5.65 13.08 11.08
N ILE A 153 6.76 12.42 10.77
CA ILE A 153 7.26 12.33 9.39
C ILE A 153 6.24 11.59 8.51
N TYR A 154 5.70 10.47 8.98
CA TYR A 154 4.65 9.74 8.29
C TYR A 154 3.45 10.65 7.97
N LEU A 155 2.89 11.31 8.99
CA LEU A 155 1.73 12.18 8.81
C LEU A 155 2.01 13.36 7.88
N SER A 156 3.23 13.93 7.93
CA SER A 156 3.64 14.99 7.00
C SER A 156 3.70 14.51 5.55
N ILE A 157 4.23 13.30 5.30
CA ILE A 157 4.27 12.70 3.96
C ILE A 157 2.85 12.47 3.45
N ILE A 158 1.98 11.86 4.26
CA ILE A 158 0.60 11.55 3.87
C ILE A 158 -0.21 12.82 3.65
N ALA A 159 -0.11 13.83 4.53
CA ALA A 159 -0.81 15.10 4.35
C ALA A 159 -0.32 15.86 3.12
N GLY A 160 0.99 15.89 2.88
CA GLY A 160 1.58 16.47 1.68
C GLY A 160 1.08 15.79 0.41
N TYR A 161 1.12 14.45 0.36
CA TYR A 161 0.61 13.68 -0.77
C TYR A 161 -0.88 13.93 -1.00
N ALA A 162 -1.70 13.87 0.07
CA ALA A 162 -3.15 14.07 -0.01
C ALA A 162 -3.52 15.42 -0.61
N VAL A 163 -2.89 16.50 -0.13
CA VAL A 163 -3.10 17.87 -0.63
C VAL A 163 -2.62 18.00 -2.07
N MET A 164 -1.40 17.56 -2.36
CA MET A 164 -0.82 17.74 -3.69
C MET A 164 -1.56 16.92 -4.76
N ARG A 165 -1.94 15.67 -4.45
CA ARG A 165 -2.72 14.81 -5.35
C ARG A 165 -4.13 15.36 -5.62
N TRP A 166 -4.73 16.03 -4.63
CA TRP A 166 -6.05 16.65 -4.76
C TRP A 166 -6.02 17.84 -5.72
N PHE A 167 -5.04 18.74 -5.58
CA PHE A 167 -5.00 19.97 -6.39
C PHE A 167 -4.28 19.80 -7.73
N PHE A 168 -3.37 18.82 -7.87
CA PHE A 168 -2.45 18.74 -9.01
C PHE A 168 -2.40 17.39 -9.75
N GLY A 169 -3.31 16.46 -9.48
CA GLY A 169 -3.36 15.20 -10.23
C GLY A 169 -2.33 14.14 -9.82
N GLU A 170 -2.24 13.02 -10.56
CA GLU A 170 -1.45 11.81 -10.23
C GLU A 170 0.05 12.08 -10.01
N GLY A 171 0.63 13.02 -10.76
CA GLY A 171 2.03 13.44 -10.62
C GLY A 171 2.27 14.54 -9.59
N MET A 172 1.25 14.94 -8.81
CA MET A 172 1.34 16.03 -7.83
C MET A 172 1.83 17.37 -8.43
N GLY A 173 1.63 17.59 -9.75
CA GLY A 173 2.13 18.76 -10.47
C GLY A 173 3.65 18.82 -10.67
N ILE A 174 4.40 17.83 -10.18
CA ILE A 174 5.86 17.76 -10.24
C ILE A 174 6.37 16.45 -10.89
N GLY A 175 5.47 15.64 -11.46
CA GLY A 175 5.80 14.34 -12.06
C GLY A 175 6.25 13.27 -11.05
N LEU A 176 5.95 13.43 -9.75
CA LEU A 176 6.41 12.48 -8.73
C LEU A 176 5.38 11.38 -8.49
N ASN A 177 5.73 10.14 -8.85
CA ASN A 177 4.96 8.95 -8.46
C ASN A 177 5.42 8.44 -7.08
N LEU A 178 4.85 8.99 -6.00
CA LEU A 178 5.26 8.65 -4.64
C LEU A 178 5.04 7.17 -4.29
N PHE A 179 4.00 6.54 -4.84
CA PHE A 179 3.74 5.11 -4.63
C PHE A 179 4.87 4.26 -5.22
N GLY A 180 5.21 4.48 -6.50
CA GLY A 180 6.30 3.77 -7.18
C GLY A 180 7.67 4.01 -6.52
N VAL A 181 7.97 5.27 -6.19
CA VAL A 181 9.21 5.63 -5.45
C VAL A 181 9.27 4.87 -4.12
N SER A 182 8.15 4.78 -3.39
CA SER A 182 8.10 4.11 -2.09
C SER A 182 8.35 2.61 -2.16
N ILE A 183 7.97 1.92 -3.26
CA ILE A 183 8.34 0.52 -3.49
C ILE A 183 9.87 0.40 -3.57
N GLY A 184 10.51 1.26 -4.36
CA GLY A 184 11.97 1.33 -4.46
C GLY A 184 12.63 1.61 -3.10
N LEU A 185 12.18 2.64 -2.39
CA LEU A 185 12.67 3.00 -1.06
C LEU A 185 12.57 1.84 -0.07
N TRP A 186 11.50 1.06 -0.16
CA TRP A 186 11.33 -0.09 0.70
C TRP A 186 12.35 -1.19 0.41
N VAL A 187 12.48 -1.64 -0.84
CA VAL A 187 13.48 -2.67 -1.18
C VAL A 187 14.90 -2.20 -0.84
N ILE A 188 15.23 -0.93 -1.11
CA ILE A 188 16.51 -0.32 -0.75
C ILE A 188 16.73 -0.34 0.77
N SER A 189 15.75 0.11 1.54
CA SER A 189 15.86 0.17 3.01
C SER A 189 15.91 -1.21 3.64
N GLU A 190 15.23 -2.21 3.05
CA GLU A 190 15.25 -3.60 3.51
C GLU A 190 16.60 -4.27 3.21
N PHE A 191 17.13 -4.04 2.01
CA PHE A 191 18.49 -4.45 1.65
C PHE A 191 19.51 -3.83 2.61
N LEU A 192 19.38 -2.53 2.88
CA LEU A 192 20.28 -1.84 3.80
C LEU A 192 20.14 -2.35 5.24
N TYR A 193 18.93 -2.67 5.70
CA TYR A 193 18.71 -3.30 7.01
C TYR A 193 19.49 -4.61 7.12
N LYS A 194 19.44 -5.47 6.09
CA LYS A 194 20.13 -6.76 6.10
C LYS A 194 21.66 -6.64 6.04
N PHE A 195 22.16 -5.73 5.21
CA PHE A 195 23.58 -5.65 4.85
C PHE A 195 24.25 -4.37 5.36
N TRP A 196 23.75 -3.80 6.44
CA TRP A 196 24.17 -2.48 6.90
C TRP A 196 25.68 -2.38 7.10
N SER A 197 26.29 -1.38 6.46
CA SER A 197 27.64 -0.88 6.73
C SER A 197 27.79 0.55 6.17
N PRO A 198 28.81 1.33 6.59
CA PRO A 198 29.03 2.67 6.05
C PRO A 198 29.13 2.72 4.52
N LYS A 199 29.75 1.72 3.89
CA LYS A 199 29.82 1.62 2.42
C LYS A 199 28.45 1.27 1.81
N MET A 200 27.73 0.34 2.43
CA MET A 200 26.43 -0.11 1.93
C MET A 200 25.36 0.97 1.96
N ARG A 201 25.48 1.99 2.82
CA ARG A 201 24.61 3.18 2.79
C ARG A 201 24.65 3.94 1.46
N ILE A 202 25.79 3.94 0.77
CA ILE A 202 25.94 4.60 -0.54
C ILE A 202 25.50 3.64 -1.65
N ILE A 203 25.92 2.38 -1.56
CA ILE A 203 25.65 1.35 -2.58
C ILE A 203 24.16 1.01 -2.65
N SER A 204 23.42 1.08 -1.54
CA SER A 204 22.01 0.66 -1.50
C SER A 204 21.12 1.42 -2.48
N GLY A 205 21.42 2.68 -2.80
CA GLY A 205 20.63 3.44 -3.79
C GLY A 205 20.56 2.78 -5.16
N PHE A 206 21.61 2.05 -5.57
CA PHE A 206 21.61 1.32 -6.84
C PHE A 206 20.62 0.16 -6.89
N VAL A 207 20.20 -0.37 -5.74
CA VAL A 207 19.16 -1.42 -5.67
C VAL A 207 17.83 -0.91 -6.25
N GLY A 208 17.57 0.40 -6.19
CA GLY A 208 16.38 0.99 -6.81
C GLY A 208 16.29 0.73 -8.31
N PHE A 209 17.41 0.70 -9.04
CA PHE A 209 17.42 0.37 -10.47
C PHE A 209 17.09 -1.10 -10.74
N ILE A 210 17.41 -2.01 -9.82
CA ILE A 210 16.98 -3.42 -9.91
C ILE A 210 15.46 -3.48 -9.80
N VAL A 211 14.86 -2.69 -8.90
CA VAL A 211 13.40 -2.59 -8.76
C VAL A 211 12.79 -2.04 -10.06
N LEU A 212 13.34 -0.97 -10.64
CA LEU A 212 12.85 -0.43 -11.91
C LEU A 212 12.85 -1.47 -13.03
N ILE A 213 13.92 -2.27 -13.15
CA ILE A 213 14.01 -3.34 -14.15
C ILE A 213 12.92 -4.39 -13.95
N VAL A 214 12.56 -4.74 -12.71
CA VAL A 214 11.44 -5.67 -12.42
C VAL A 214 10.10 -5.12 -12.93
N PHE A 215 9.93 -3.81 -12.95
CA PHE A 215 8.75 -3.14 -13.50
C PHE A 215 8.91 -2.72 -14.97
N GLY A 216 9.94 -3.22 -15.67
CA GLY A 216 10.15 -2.98 -17.09
C GLY A 216 10.82 -1.65 -17.45
N ILE A 217 11.28 -0.87 -16.48
CA ILE A 217 11.94 0.43 -16.68
C ILE A 217 13.46 0.24 -16.60
N PHE A 218 14.16 0.42 -17.71
CA PHE A 218 15.60 0.18 -17.78
C PHE A 218 16.44 1.43 -17.48
N PRO A 219 17.65 1.31 -16.92
CA PRO A 219 18.49 2.47 -16.61
C PRO A 219 18.73 3.40 -17.81
N LYS A 220 18.83 2.85 -19.03
CA LYS A 220 19.00 3.64 -20.25
C LYS A 220 17.83 4.63 -20.44
N GLU A 221 16.60 4.14 -20.35
CA GLU A 221 15.37 4.94 -20.47
C GLU A 221 15.32 6.03 -19.40
N VAL A 222 15.71 5.70 -18.17
CA VAL A 222 15.79 6.64 -17.05
C VAL A 222 16.75 7.81 -17.34
N PHE A 223 17.94 7.51 -17.88
CA PHE A 223 18.94 8.54 -18.16
C PHE A 223 18.64 9.34 -19.44
N GLU A 224 17.92 8.76 -20.39
CA GLU A 224 17.44 9.46 -21.60
C GLU A 224 16.27 10.41 -21.28
N ASN A 225 15.46 10.12 -20.25
CA ASN A 225 14.28 10.90 -19.85
C ASN A 225 14.38 11.37 -18.38
N ILE A 226 15.52 11.98 -18.01
CA ILE A 226 15.82 12.31 -16.60
C ILE A 226 14.82 13.29 -15.96
N ASP A 227 14.13 14.09 -16.77
CA ASP A 227 13.08 15.01 -16.37
C ASP A 227 11.81 14.28 -15.92
N GLU A 228 11.50 13.11 -16.48
CA GLU A 228 10.40 12.24 -16.02
C GLU A 228 10.78 11.40 -14.80
N TYR A 229 12.07 11.05 -14.69
CA TYR A 229 12.62 10.19 -13.64
C TYR A 229 13.48 10.93 -12.59
N TRP A 230 13.37 12.25 -12.48
CA TRP A 230 14.23 13.06 -11.59
C TRP A 230 14.23 12.57 -10.13
N TRP A 231 13.12 11.95 -9.72
CA TRP A 231 12.88 11.42 -8.38
C TRP A 231 13.77 10.21 -8.02
N ILE A 232 14.52 9.63 -8.96
CA ILE A 232 15.51 8.57 -8.66
C ILE A 232 16.56 9.02 -7.64
N VAL A 233 16.78 10.34 -7.49
CA VAL A 233 17.65 10.89 -6.43
C VAL A 233 17.22 10.42 -5.03
N PHE A 234 15.93 10.14 -4.82
CA PHE A 234 15.43 9.64 -3.54
C PHE A 234 15.88 8.22 -3.24
N PHE A 235 16.41 7.45 -4.19
CA PHE A 235 16.95 6.11 -3.91
C PHE A 235 18.09 6.13 -2.87
N TRP A 236 18.80 7.24 -2.70
CA TRP A 236 19.83 7.38 -1.65
C TRP A 236 19.28 7.86 -0.29
N LEU A 237 17.99 8.19 -0.20
CA LEU A 237 17.37 8.67 1.03
C LEU A 237 17.49 7.69 2.21
N PRO A 238 17.24 6.37 2.06
CA PRO A 238 17.41 5.43 3.16
C PRO A 238 18.86 5.38 3.67
N GLY A 239 19.83 5.41 2.76
CA GLY A 239 21.26 5.43 3.08
C GLY A 239 21.68 6.69 3.84
N LEU A 240 21.13 7.84 3.47
CA LEU A 240 21.35 9.11 4.15
C LEU A 240 20.83 9.07 5.60
N LEU A 241 19.63 8.51 5.81
CA LEU A 241 18.93 8.54 7.10
C LEU A 241 19.32 7.38 8.05
N ALA A 242 19.76 6.24 7.52
CA ALA A 242 20.14 5.04 8.27
C ALA A 242 21.54 5.14 8.92
N LYS A 243 21.67 6.02 9.92
CA LYS A 243 22.95 6.32 10.61
C LYS A 243 23.48 5.17 11.48
N ASN A 244 22.62 4.27 11.95
CA ASN A 244 22.96 3.22 12.89
C ASN A 244 22.77 1.83 12.29
N LYS A 245 23.61 0.88 12.70
CA LYS A 245 23.40 -0.53 12.43
C LYS A 245 22.13 -1.01 13.12
N PRO A 246 21.27 -1.82 12.47
CA PRO A 246 20.12 -2.40 13.14
C PRO A 246 20.55 -3.36 14.25
N ASN A 247 19.77 -3.38 15.33
CA ASN A 247 20.02 -4.21 16.51
C ASN A 247 19.37 -5.61 16.42
N GLY A 248 18.64 -5.88 15.33
CA GLY A 248 17.89 -7.10 15.14
C GLY A 248 18.16 -7.76 13.79
N ILE A 249 17.77 -9.02 13.70
CA ILE A 249 17.77 -9.83 12.48
C ILE A 249 16.36 -10.35 12.22
N ARG A 250 16.00 -10.47 10.93
CA ARG A 250 14.67 -10.93 10.49
C ARG A 250 14.76 -12.23 9.71
N SER A 251 13.68 -13.00 9.73
CA SER A 251 13.47 -14.08 8.77
C SER A 251 12.95 -13.51 7.45
N TYR A 252 13.65 -13.80 6.36
CA TYR A 252 13.28 -13.33 5.02
C TYR A 252 12.27 -14.24 4.30
N LYS A 253 11.88 -15.37 4.89
CA LYS A 253 10.89 -16.27 4.29
C LYS A 253 9.56 -15.56 3.99
N TRP A 254 9.13 -14.72 4.94
CA TRP A 254 7.90 -13.95 4.83
C TRP A 254 8.04 -12.75 3.90
N TYR A 255 9.23 -12.15 3.84
CA TYR A 255 9.53 -11.09 2.87
C TYR A 255 9.37 -11.64 1.44
N PHE A 256 10.03 -12.76 1.14
CA PHE A 256 9.94 -13.37 -0.20
C PHE A 256 8.54 -13.91 -0.52
N ALA A 257 7.82 -14.47 0.46
CA ALA A 257 6.43 -14.87 0.27
C ALA A 257 5.53 -13.67 -0.08
N GLY A 258 5.73 -12.53 0.59
CA GLY A 258 5.05 -11.28 0.27
C GLY A 258 5.41 -10.77 -1.12
N MET A 259 6.70 -10.66 -1.44
CA MET A 259 7.15 -10.21 -2.77
C MET A 259 6.60 -11.11 -3.89
N PHE A 260 6.59 -12.44 -3.68
CA PHE A 260 6.02 -13.38 -4.63
C PHE A 260 4.50 -13.16 -4.81
N ALA A 261 3.75 -12.99 -3.71
CA ALA A 261 2.32 -12.69 -3.78
C ALA A 261 2.06 -11.38 -4.53
N TYR A 262 2.78 -10.31 -4.21
CA TYR A 262 2.65 -9.00 -4.84
C TYR A 262 3.02 -9.03 -6.34
N LEU A 263 4.15 -9.65 -6.71
CA LEU A 263 4.57 -9.75 -8.12
C LEU A 263 3.64 -10.64 -8.94
N SER A 264 3.13 -11.73 -8.35
CA SER A 264 2.10 -12.56 -9.00
C SER A 264 0.82 -11.77 -9.21
N ALA A 265 0.42 -10.99 -8.20
CA ALA A 265 -0.70 -10.08 -8.32
C ALA A 265 -0.43 -9.10 -9.49
N PHE A 266 0.75 -8.49 -9.56
CA PHE A 266 1.06 -7.45 -10.55
C PHE A 266 1.00 -8.02 -11.98
N ALA A 267 1.54 -9.23 -12.17
CA ALA A 267 1.43 -9.95 -13.43
C ALA A 267 -0.03 -10.20 -13.83
N ILE A 268 -0.90 -10.56 -12.87
CA ILE A 268 -2.34 -10.74 -13.13
C ILE A 268 -3.00 -9.39 -13.46
N TRP A 269 -2.69 -8.33 -12.70
CA TRP A 269 -3.22 -6.99 -12.90
C TRP A 269 -2.94 -6.44 -14.31
N LEU A 270 -1.75 -6.70 -14.86
CA LEU A 270 -1.40 -6.33 -16.25
C LEU A 270 -2.33 -6.95 -17.31
N THR A 271 -3.01 -8.05 -16.98
CA THR A 271 -3.96 -8.71 -17.88
C THR A 271 -5.41 -8.25 -17.67
N GLY A 272 -5.68 -7.49 -16.61
CA GLY A 272 -7.02 -7.06 -16.18
C GLY A 272 -7.51 -5.76 -16.82
N VAL A 273 -7.24 -5.55 -18.11
CA VAL A 273 -7.62 -4.35 -18.87
C VAL A 273 -8.48 -4.73 -20.08
N PRO A 274 -9.36 -3.84 -20.59
CA PRO A 274 -10.28 -4.13 -21.71
C PRO A 274 -9.62 -4.70 -22.96
N ASP A 275 -8.43 -4.22 -23.30
CA ASP A 275 -7.71 -4.60 -24.54
C ASP A 275 -6.99 -5.95 -24.43
N SER A 276 -7.02 -6.59 -23.26
CA SER A 276 -6.41 -7.89 -23.03
C SER A 276 -7.28 -9.01 -23.59
N GLU A 277 -6.68 -9.98 -24.30
CA GLU A 277 -7.39 -11.14 -24.85
C GLU A 277 -8.07 -12.01 -23.78
N VAL A 278 -7.62 -11.92 -22.53
CA VAL A 278 -8.20 -12.65 -21.39
C VAL A 278 -9.27 -11.86 -20.65
N CYS A 279 -9.57 -10.62 -21.07
CA CYS A 279 -10.62 -9.82 -20.48
C CYS A 279 -12.00 -10.41 -20.81
N ASN A 280 -12.73 -10.78 -19.77
CA ASN A 280 -14.15 -11.11 -19.84
C ASN A 280 -14.92 -10.21 -18.85
N PRO A 281 -15.67 -9.19 -19.31
CA PRO A 281 -16.34 -8.26 -18.41
C PRO A 281 -17.41 -8.89 -17.51
N ASP A 282 -17.97 -10.04 -17.90
CA ASP A 282 -19.09 -10.69 -17.21
C ASP A 282 -18.69 -11.81 -16.24
N THR A 283 -17.40 -12.17 -16.19
CA THR A 283 -16.98 -13.24 -15.29
C THR A 283 -17.01 -12.80 -13.83
N ILE A 284 -17.35 -13.73 -12.93
CA ILE A 284 -17.18 -13.52 -11.49
C ILE A 284 -15.70 -13.53 -11.06
N PHE A 285 -14.81 -14.04 -11.92
CA PHE A 285 -13.36 -14.10 -11.67
C PHE A 285 -12.64 -12.95 -12.37
N GLN A 286 -12.75 -11.75 -11.81
CA GLN A 286 -12.05 -10.58 -12.34
C GLN A 286 -10.55 -10.62 -11.97
N ALA A 287 -9.67 -10.40 -12.95
CA ALA A 287 -8.22 -10.36 -12.73
C ALA A 287 -7.84 -9.28 -11.70
N HIS A 288 -8.50 -8.12 -11.77
CA HIS A 288 -8.29 -7.04 -10.82
C HIS A 288 -8.75 -7.40 -9.39
N SER A 289 -9.79 -8.22 -9.26
CA SER A 289 -10.20 -8.77 -7.95
C SER A 289 -9.20 -9.79 -7.39
N ALA A 290 -8.58 -10.62 -8.23
CA ALA A 290 -7.48 -11.47 -7.80
C ALA A 290 -6.26 -10.67 -7.34
N TRP A 291 -5.98 -9.54 -8.01
CA TRP A 291 -4.97 -8.56 -7.58
C TRP A 291 -5.25 -8.06 -6.15
N HIS A 292 -6.47 -7.64 -5.83
CA HIS A 292 -6.85 -7.21 -4.47
C HIS A 292 -6.56 -8.28 -3.42
N LEU A 293 -6.99 -9.52 -3.66
CA LEU A 293 -6.84 -10.60 -2.68
C LEU A 293 -5.37 -11.01 -2.46
N LEU A 294 -4.58 -11.09 -3.53
CA LEU A 294 -3.15 -11.41 -3.43
C LEU A 294 -2.34 -10.30 -2.77
N THR A 295 -2.65 -9.05 -3.06
CA THR A 295 -2.00 -7.90 -2.41
C THR A 295 -2.42 -7.79 -0.94
N ALA A 296 -3.68 -8.05 -0.59
CA ALA A 296 -4.12 -8.17 0.80
C ALA A 296 -3.34 -9.28 1.53
N LEU A 297 -3.19 -10.46 0.92
CA LEU A 297 -2.38 -11.55 1.45
C LEU A 297 -0.90 -11.14 1.62
N SER A 298 -0.36 -10.38 0.67
CA SER A 298 1.00 -9.85 0.75
C SER A 298 1.21 -9.01 2.01
N THR A 299 0.23 -8.20 2.41
CA THR A 299 0.32 -7.39 3.63
C THR A 299 0.40 -8.25 4.91
N ILE A 300 -0.20 -9.45 4.93
CA ILE A 300 -0.03 -10.44 6.01
C ILE A 300 1.41 -10.94 6.05
N PHE A 301 1.96 -11.30 4.90
CA PHE A 301 3.32 -11.82 4.86
C PHE A 301 4.33 -10.76 5.32
N PHE A 302 4.18 -9.50 4.91
CA PHE A 302 5.04 -8.42 5.39
C PHE A 302 4.87 -8.13 6.89
N PHE A 303 3.65 -8.24 7.42
CA PHE A 303 3.42 -8.20 8.86
C PHE A 303 4.20 -9.29 9.61
N TYR A 304 4.18 -10.53 9.12
CA TYR A 304 4.96 -11.62 9.69
C TYR A 304 6.48 -11.47 9.50
N HIS A 305 6.91 -10.81 8.42
CA HIS A 305 8.31 -10.49 8.21
C HIS A 305 8.83 -9.57 9.32
N TYR A 306 8.14 -8.46 9.62
CA TYR A 306 8.53 -7.56 10.70
C TYR A 306 8.40 -8.20 12.08
N ARG A 307 7.36 -9.00 12.31
CA ARG A 307 7.21 -9.79 13.54
C ARG A 307 8.35 -10.78 13.78
N SER A 308 9.03 -11.23 12.73
CA SER A 308 10.11 -12.21 12.85
C SER A 308 11.42 -11.64 13.40
N GLU A 309 11.48 -10.32 13.62
CA GLU A 309 12.65 -9.64 14.16
C GLU A 309 13.03 -10.19 15.55
N ARG A 310 14.30 -10.53 15.71
CA ARG A 310 14.92 -10.94 16.98
C ARG A 310 16.16 -10.10 17.23
N LEU A 311 16.38 -9.70 18.47
CA LEU A 311 17.60 -8.99 18.86
C LEU A 311 18.82 -9.88 18.61
N ILE A 312 19.91 -9.26 18.14
CA ILE A 312 21.21 -9.91 18.08
C ILE A 312 21.67 -10.09 19.52
N GLN A 313 21.73 -11.34 19.99
CA GLN A 313 22.37 -11.65 21.26
C GLN A 313 23.87 -11.45 21.07
N ASN A 314 24.45 -10.52 21.84
CA ASN A 314 25.89 -10.39 21.98
C ASN A 314 26.44 -11.53 22.84
#